data_AF-A0A134CL05-F1
#
_entry.id   AF-A0A134CL05-F1
#
_cell.length_a   1.000
_cell.length_b   1.000
_cell.length_c   1.000
_cell.angle_alpha   90.00
_cell.angle_beta   90.00
_cell.angle_gamma   90.00
#
_symmetry.space_group_name_H-M   'P 1'
#
loop_
_entity.id
_entity.type
_entity.pdbx_description
1 polymer ?
#
loop_
_entity_poly.entity_id
_entity_poly.type
_entity_poly.pdbx_seq_one_letter_code
_entity_poly.pdbx_strand_id
1 'polypeptide(L)'
;MKDEVKAKELGLNILSIPEKEYVIVSLQGPIPKCIHEGWKYIISYFFPKEGYRHDESPDFEVYGDGDPNSEDYKMELWVPIVKE
;
A
#
# COMPACT_ATOMS: atom_id res chain seq x y z
N MET A 1 -2.30 16.97 17.09
CA MET A 1 -3.10 17.45 18.24
C MET A 1 -4.57 17.78 17.94
N LYS A 2 -4.94 18.61 16.94
CA LYS A 2 -6.37 18.82 16.60
C LYS A 2 -7.05 17.56 16.07
N ASP A 3 -6.36 16.81 15.21
CA ASP A 3 -6.95 15.63 14.57
C ASP A 3 -7.09 14.43 15.53
N GLU A 4 -6.18 14.28 16.49
CA GLU A 4 -6.25 13.22 17.51
C GLU A 4 -7.44 13.39 18.45
N VAL A 5 -7.76 14.64 18.83
CA VAL A 5 -8.93 14.95 19.65
C VAL A 5 -10.20 14.63 18.87
N LYS A 6 -10.28 15.08 17.62
CA LYS A 6 -11.42 14.81 16.73
C LYS A 6 -11.60 13.32 16.46
N ALA A 7 -10.52 12.57 16.27
CA ALA A 7 -10.58 11.11 16.07
C ALA A 7 -11.19 10.43 17.29
N LYS A 8 -10.77 10.80 18.51
CA LYS A 8 -11.34 10.27 19.76
C LYS A 8 -12.82 10.61 19.93
N GLU A 9 -13.24 11.84 19.62
CA GLU A 9 -14.64 12.26 19.67
C GLU A 9 -15.53 11.46 18.70
N LEU A 10 -14.96 11.05 17.56
CA LEU A 10 -15.63 10.18 16.57
C LEU A 10 -15.57 8.68 16.92
N GLY A 11 -14.94 8.30 18.04
CA GLY A 11 -14.77 6.90 18.44
C GLY A 11 -13.76 6.12 17.58
N LEU A 12 -12.84 6.83 16.92
CA LEU A 12 -11.81 6.24 16.07
C LEU A 12 -10.53 5.96 16.87
N ASN A 13 -9.81 4.92 16.44
CA ASN A 13 -8.47 4.61 16.94
C ASN A 13 -7.41 5.34 16.11
N ILE A 14 -6.29 5.65 16.76
CA ILE A 14 -5.13 6.28 16.12
C ILE A 14 -4.04 5.23 15.98
N LEU A 15 -3.59 5.00 14.75
CA LEU A 15 -2.43 4.17 14.44
C LEU A 15 -1.25 5.08 14.07
N SER A 16 -0.17 5.01 14.84
CA SER A 16 1.08 5.69 14.48
C SER A 16 1.94 4.76 13.63
N ILE A 17 2.29 5.22 12.44
CA ILE A 17 3.16 4.49 11.51
C ILE A 17 4.50 5.24 11.48
N PRO A 18 5.61 4.63 11.92
CA PRO A 18 6.93 5.27 11.87
C PRO A 18 7.39 5.43 10.42
N GLU A 19 8.40 6.29 10.20
CA GLU A 19 9.06 6.40 8.89
C GLU A 19 9.69 5.06 8.49
N LYS A 20 9.48 4.67 7.23
CA LYS A 20 9.95 3.42 6.63
C LYS A 20 10.37 3.64 5.18
N GLU A 21 11.16 2.70 4.67
CA GLU A 21 11.45 2.59 3.24
C GLU A 21 10.38 1.72 2.57
N TYR A 22 9.91 2.13 1.40
CA TYR A 22 8.83 1.45 0.68
C TYR A 22 9.25 1.14 -0.75
N VAL A 23 8.89 -0.04 -1.23
CA VAL A 23 8.73 -0.26 -2.67
C VAL A 23 7.35 0.25 -3.08
N ILE A 24 7.31 1.05 -4.15
CA ILE A 24 6.07 1.57 -4.72
C ILE A 24 5.85 0.89 -6.07
N VAL A 25 4.74 0.18 -6.20
CA VAL A 25 4.33 -0.49 -7.44
C VAL A 25 3.11 0.22 -8.01
N SER A 26 3.27 0.87 -9.16
CA SER A 26 2.15 1.45 -9.90
C SER A 26 1.34 0.35 -10.56
N LEU A 27 0.02 0.39 -10.36
CA LEU A 27 -0.94 -0.57 -10.90
C LEU A 27 -1.87 0.14 -11.88
N GLN A 28 -2.35 -0.64 -12.86
CA GLN A 28 -3.40 -0.21 -13.79
C GLN A 28 -4.46 -1.29 -13.92
N GLY A 29 -5.72 -0.87 -14.03
CA GLY A 29 -6.88 -1.73 -14.26
C GLY A 29 -7.85 -1.77 -13.08
N PRO A 30 -8.94 -2.54 -13.21
CA PRO A 30 -10.02 -2.56 -12.22
C PRO A 30 -9.61 -3.21 -10.90
N ILE A 31 -10.11 -2.66 -9.80
CA ILE A 31 -9.98 -3.24 -8.45
C ILE A 31 -11.02 -4.36 -8.26
N PRO A 32 -10.69 -5.46 -7.54
CA PRO A 32 -9.43 -5.74 -6.85
C PRO A 32 -8.40 -6.49 -7.71
N LYS A 33 -8.66 -6.67 -9.01
CA LYS A 33 -7.81 -7.51 -9.88
C LYS A 33 -6.37 -6.96 -9.96
N CYS A 34 -6.21 -5.67 -10.23
CA CYS A 34 -4.88 -5.06 -10.34
C CYS A 34 -4.08 -5.14 -9.02
N ILE A 35 -4.75 -5.06 -7.86
CA ILE A 35 -4.14 -5.23 -6.53
C ILE A 35 -3.58 -6.65 -6.35
N HIS A 36 -4.39 -7.68 -6.65
CA HIS A 36 -3.94 -9.07 -6.55
C HIS A 36 -2.76 -9.38 -7.48
N GLU A 37 -2.77 -8.82 -8.69
CA GLU A 37 -1.66 -8.95 -9.64
C GLU A 37 -0.39 -8.25 -9.14
N GLY A 38 -0.54 -7.05 -8.53
CA GLY A 38 0.54 -6.33 -7.87
C GLY A 38 1.18 -7.14 -6.74
N TRP A 39 0.38 -7.70 -5.84
CA TRP A 39 0.88 -8.57 -4.76
C TRP A 39 1.57 -9.82 -5.29
N LYS A 40 1.01 -10.45 -6.33
CA LYS A 40 1.64 -11.61 -6.98
C LYS A 40 3.01 -11.23 -7.54
N TYR A 41 3.14 -10.06 -8.16
CA TYR A 41 4.42 -9.56 -8.63
C TYR A 41 5.43 -9.37 -7.49
N ILE A 42 5.03 -8.68 -6.42
CA ILE A 42 5.89 -8.37 -5.28
C ILE A 42 6.45 -9.66 -4.64
N ILE A 43 5.56 -10.61 -4.35
CA ILE A 43 5.92 -11.86 -3.67
C ILE A 43 6.69 -12.81 -4.58
N SER A 44 6.27 -12.96 -5.84
CA SER A 44 6.82 -14.00 -6.72
C SER A 44 8.06 -13.55 -7.49
N TYR A 45 8.29 -12.24 -7.60
CA TYR A 45 9.35 -11.70 -8.46
C TYR A 45 10.22 -10.66 -7.76
N PHE A 46 9.66 -9.66 -7.09
CA PHE A 46 10.44 -8.58 -6.48
C PHE A 46 11.29 -9.07 -5.30
N PHE A 47 10.65 -9.60 -4.25
CA PHE A 47 11.38 -10.04 -3.04
C PHE A 47 12.47 -11.09 -3.34
N PRO A 48 12.24 -12.14 -4.15
CA PRO A 48 13.27 -13.15 -4.42
C PRO A 48 14.48 -12.65 -5.21
N LYS A 49 14.41 -11.48 -5.87
CA LYS A 49 15.45 -10.99 -6.78
C LYS A 49 16.25 -9.82 -6.24
N GLU A 50 15.61 -8.93 -5.49
CA GLU A 50 16.19 -7.63 -5.15
C GLU A 50 16.92 -7.62 -3.78
N GLY A 51 16.89 -8.73 -3.04
CA GLY A 51 17.54 -8.82 -1.72
C GLY A 51 16.82 -8.00 -0.64
N TYR A 52 15.51 -7.85 -0.78
CA TYR A 52 14.64 -7.20 0.19
C TYR A 52 13.54 -8.15 0.62
N ARG A 53 13.01 -7.92 1.82
CA ARG A 53 11.82 -8.58 2.34
C ARG A 53 10.83 -7.56 2.89
N HIS A 54 9.59 -8.00 3.08
CA HIS A 54 8.58 -7.24 3.81
C HIS A 54 9.06 -6.96 5.23
N ASP A 55 8.89 -5.72 5.72
CA ASP A 55 9.39 -5.30 7.03
C ASP A 55 8.41 -5.55 8.21
N GLU A 56 7.22 -6.08 7.89
CA GLU A 56 6.10 -6.42 8.79
C GLU A 56 5.30 -5.22 9.32
N SER A 57 5.61 -4.00 8.88
CA SER A 57 4.79 -2.80 9.12
C SER A 57 3.58 -2.77 8.15
N PRO A 58 2.60 -1.88 8.38
CA PRO A 58 1.44 -1.76 7.51
C PRO A 58 1.77 -1.35 6.06
N ASP A 59 1.10 -1.98 5.11
CA ASP A 59 1.04 -1.61 3.69
C ASP A 59 0.04 -0.48 3.43
N PHE A 60 0.19 0.19 2.28
CA PHE A 60 -0.82 1.12 1.78
C PHE A 60 -1.30 0.77 0.37
N GLU A 61 -2.62 0.75 0.21
CA GLU A 61 -3.31 0.83 -1.07
C GLU A 61 -3.66 2.29 -1.35
N VAL A 62 -2.93 2.93 -2.27
CA VAL A 62 -3.12 4.35 -2.61
C VAL A 62 -4.02 4.44 -3.83
N TYR A 63 -5.32 4.55 -3.57
CA TYR A 63 -6.37 4.69 -4.58
C TYR A 63 -6.24 6.02 -5.31
N GLY A 64 -6.06 5.97 -6.64
CA GLY A 64 -6.08 7.16 -7.49
C GLY A 64 -7.49 7.66 -7.76
N ASP A 65 -7.56 8.77 -8.49
CA ASP A 65 -8.82 9.40 -8.90
C ASP A 65 -9.52 8.63 -10.03
N GLY A 66 -10.85 8.72 -10.10
CA GLY A 66 -11.67 8.18 -11.19
C GLY A 66 -12.48 6.94 -10.80
N ASP A 67 -12.94 6.20 -11.81
CA ASP A 67 -13.75 4.98 -11.63
C ASP A 67 -12.85 3.77 -11.33
N PRO A 68 -12.93 3.14 -10.13
CA PRO A 68 -12.13 1.98 -9.76
C PRO A 68 -12.45 0.71 -10.56
N ASN A 69 -13.50 0.73 -11.38
CA ASN A 69 -13.86 -0.37 -12.29
C ASN A 69 -13.32 -0.19 -13.71
N SER A 70 -12.63 0.93 -14.00
CA SER A 70 -12.08 1.21 -15.32
C SER A 70 -10.80 0.42 -15.59
N GLU A 71 -10.60 0.00 -16.84
CA GLU A 71 -9.33 -0.58 -17.32
C GLU A 71 -8.17 0.44 -17.31
N ASP A 72 -8.49 1.73 -17.32
CA ASP A 72 -7.52 2.82 -17.22
C ASP A 72 -7.34 3.34 -15.80
N TYR A 73 -8.02 2.74 -14.81
CA TYR A 73 -7.85 3.13 -13.41
C TYR A 73 -6.41 2.91 -12.96
N LYS A 74 -5.87 3.87 -12.20
CA LYS A 74 -4.49 3.81 -11.70
C LYS A 74 -4.49 3.95 -10.19
N MET A 75 -3.65 3.16 -9.55
CA MET A 75 -3.40 3.22 -8.12
C MET A 75 -1.98 2.74 -7.83
N GLU A 76 -1.58 2.80 -6.57
CA GLU A 76 -0.28 2.30 -6.15
C GLU A 76 -0.40 1.34 -4.97
N LEU A 77 0.49 0.35 -4.92
CA LEU A 77 0.77 -0.44 -3.73
C LEU A 77 2.09 0.00 -3.14
N TRP A 78 2.06 0.42 -1.88
CA TRP A 78 3.24 0.83 -1.13
C TRP A 78 3.51 -0.24 -0.08
N VAL A 79 4.59 -0.98 -0.25
CA VAL A 79 4.94 -2.13 0.59
C VAL A 79 6.23 -1.80 1.35
N PRO A 80 6.24 -1.85 2.69
CA PRO A 80 7.41 -1.50 3.48
C PRO A 80 8.48 -2.60 3.38
N ILE A 81 9.73 -2.18 3.19
CA ILE A 81 10.84 -3.08 2.91
C ILE A 81 11.99 -2.92 3.90
N VAL A 82 12.73 -4.00 4.07
CA VAL A 82 14.04 -4.02 4.74
C VAL A 82 14.98 -4.92 3.94
N LYS A 83 16.26 -4.55 3.90
CA LYS A 83 17.29 -5.35 3.25
C LYS A 83 17.48 -6.67 3.99
N GLU A 84 17.61 -7.76 3.24
CA GLU A 84 17.95 -9.08 3.78
C GLU A 84 19.45 -9.26 4.01
#